data_AF-A0A7C5W2L4-F1
#
_entry.id   AF-A0A7C5W2L4-F1
#
_cell.length_a   1.000
_cell.length_b   1.000
_cell.length_c   1.000
_cell.angle_alpha   90.00
_cell.angle_beta   90.00
_cell.angle_gamma   90.00
#
_symmetry.space_group_name_H-M   'P 1'
#
loop_
_entity.id
_entity.type
_entity.pdbx_description
1 polymer ?
#
loop_
_entity_poly.entity_id
_entity_poly.type
_entity_poly.pdbx_seq_one_letter_code
_entity_poly.pdbx_strand_id
1 'polypeptide(L)'
;MIDAHVHLGDFPEKRYTRENLAADLRAAECSGAVVFAFPEDMYRVEDSPSRRARAHEYILNAAAHDPEIHPFFFVWRYDEVPEALPALYKGVKWHRHSDEPEYEYASDAFRSVAALINENAMPVTLEEERENTFLLLERLDVAPVIIPHCGRMNGGFDGLKPLLDRPNVFFDTSVAPIDEVRTVLDAVGPHRLIFGSDVSGTRTPFFNFPKVELEKLKQLSLSENDWRLVTRENIMRIMGRGKRYQLMMDIRLQGEFRAQPPEGYSIRTFMPGDEEVWADIMNGSIGEWDAGKAGAALFGQPCFDPSAMFFAVDNSTGAPVGSACLWHDDADPLGTGRLHMVAVKEEHRGHRLGETLVTAVLAAGKSRGLERIVLATDDWRVGAVKTYLKLGFEPVLNVRFEDHSPRWAALKKQLGCF
;
A
#
# COMPACT_ATOMS: atom_id res chain seq x y z
N MET A 1 9.39 3.53 -15.03
CA MET A 1 9.47 2.05 -14.89
C MET A 1 10.10 1.73 -13.54
N ILE A 2 9.82 0.58 -12.96
CA ILE A 2 10.41 0.08 -11.71
C ILE A 2 11.06 -1.26 -11.99
N ASP A 3 12.33 -1.41 -11.64
CA ASP A 3 12.97 -2.71 -11.63
C ASP A 3 12.59 -3.47 -10.36
N ALA A 4 11.82 -4.55 -10.47
CA ALA A 4 11.29 -5.27 -9.32
C ALA A 4 12.25 -6.34 -8.73
N HIS A 5 13.47 -6.50 -9.28
CA HIS A 5 14.40 -7.53 -8.84
C HIS A 5 15.82 -6.97 -8.86
N VAL A 6 16.24 -6.36 -7.75
CA VAL A 6 17.60 -5.80 -7.61
C VAL A 6 18.22 -6.30 -6.31
N HIS A 7 19.41 -6.91 -6.44
CA HIS A 7 20.24 -7.19 -5.28
C HIS A 7 21.18 -6.03 -5.00
N LEU A 8 21.19 -5.55 -3.77
CA LEU A 8 21.92 -4.35 -3.36
C LEU A 8 22.76 -4.63 -2.10
N GLY A 9 24.01 -4.18 -2.09
CA GLY A 9 24.92 -4.37 -0.96
C GLY A 9 26.33 -3.85 -1.22
N ASP A 10 27.03 -3.50 -0.15
CA ASP A 10 28.41 -3.01 -0.19
C ASP A 10 29.32 -3.88 0.68
N PHE A 11 29.73 -5.03 0.14
CA PHE A 11 30.52 -6.04 0.84
C PHE A 11 31.77 -6.43 0.02
N PRO A 12 32.88 -6.82 0.69
CA PRO A 12 34.11 -7.21 -0.01
C PRO A 12 33.91 -8.35 -1.01
N GLU A 13 33.05 -9.31 -0.69
CA GLU A 13 32.81 -10.51 -1.50
C GLU A 13 31.86 -10.24 -2.67
N LYS A 14 30.90 -9.33 -2.50
CA LYS A 14 29.92 -8.96 -3.52
C LYS A 14 29.45 -7.52 -3.33
N ARG A 15 29.48 -6.75 -4.42
CA ARG A 15 29.22 -5.31 -4.37
C ARG A 15 28.34 -4.84 -5.52
N TYR A 16 27.24 -4.20 -5.16
CA TYR A 16 26.43 -3.37 -6.02
C TYR A 16 25.85 -2.25 -5.16
N THR A 17 26.42 -1.05 -5.27
CA THR A 17 26.11 0.05 -4.35
C THR A 17 24.93 0.90 -4.85
N ARG A 18 24.45 1.82 -4.01
CA ARG A 18 23.43 2.81 -4.38
C ARG A 18 23.85 3.66 -5.58
N GLU A 19 25.14 3.97 -5.71
CA GLU A 19 25.68 4.72 -6.85
C GLU A 19 25.64 3.89 -8.13
N ASN A 20 25.90 2.57 -8.05
CA ASN A 20 25.74 1.66 -9.18
C ASN A 20 24.27 1.56 -9.59
N LEU A 21 23.38 1.31 -8.62
CA LEU A 21 21.93 1.28 -8.85
C LEU A 21 21.44 2.56 -9.53
N ALA A 22 21.78 3.73 -8.98
CA ALA A 22 21.35 5.00 -9.55
C ALA A 22 21.87 5.22 -10.98
N ALA A 23 23.08 4.76 -11.29
CA ALA A 23 23.63 4.84 -12.65
C ALA A 23 22.86 3.93 -13.61
N ASP A 24 22.57 2.70 -13.21
CA ASP A 24 21.88 1.73 -14.06
C ASP A 24 20.40 2.06 -14.26
N LEU A 25 19.71 2.55 -13.22
CA LEU A 25 18.33 3.04 -13.34
C LEU A 25 18.25 4.24 -14.30
N ARG A 26 19.17 5.20 -14.21
CA ARG A 26 19.24 6.32 -15.17
C ARG A 26 19.49 5.83 -16.59
N ALA A 27 20.42 4.90 -16.78
CA ALA A 27 20.73 4.35 -18.10
C ALA A 27 19.54 3.59 -18.73
N ALA A 28 18.68 3.03 -17.90
CA ALA A 28 17.49 2.27 -18.26
C ALA A 28 16.19 3.10 -18.28
N GLU A 29 16.26 4.39 -17.90
CA GLU A 29 15.08 5.26 -17.73
C GLU A 29 14.06 4.71 -16.71
N CYS A 30 14.55 3.96 -15.71
CA CYS A 30 13.77 3.53 -14.56
C CYS A 30 13.73 4.65 -13.50
N SER A 31 12.56 4.86 -12.90
CA SER A 31 12.39 5.86 -11.84
C SER A 31 12.72 5.31 -10.46
N GLY A 32 12.80 3.99 -10.31
CA GLY A 32 12.96 3.32 -9.03
C GLY A 32 13.19 1.83 -9.14
N ALA A 33 13.30 1.16 -7.99
CA ALA A 33 13.58 -0.26 -7.89
C ALA A 33 13.02 -0.87 -6.60
N VAL A 34 12.71 -2.17 -6.66
CA VAL A 34 12.59 -3.03 -5.48
C VAL A 34 13.98 -3.60 -5.19
N VAL A 35 14.45 -3.40 -3.96
CA VAL A 35 15.80 -3.78 -3.54
C VAL A 35 15.78 -4.74 -2.35
N PHE A 36 16.71 -5.69 -2.34
CA PHE A 36 16.92 -6.62 -1.23
C PHE A 36 18.38 -7.05 -1.16
N ALA A 37 18.77 -7.60 0.00
CA ALA A 37 20.12 -8.04 0.26
C ALA A 37 20.57 -9.19 -0.66
N PHE A 38 21.87 -9.38 -0.76
CA PHE A 38 22.47 -10.53 -1.42
C PHE A 38 22.34 -11.80 -0.56
N PRO A 39 22.08 -12.99 -1.13
CA PRO A 39 22.20 -14.26 -0.39
C PRO A 39 23.59 -14.44 0.24
N GLU A 40 24.63 -13.89 -0.39
CA GLU A 40 26.00 -13.83 0.14
C GLU A 40 26.08 -13.21 1.54
N ASP A 41 25.31 -12.16 1.78
CA ASP A 41 25.29 -11.45 3.06
C ASP A 41 24.33 -12.06 4.07
N MET A 42 23.44 -12.95 3.61
CA MET A 42 22.46 -13.59 4.46
C MET A 42 22.99 -14.88 5.09
N TYR A 43 23.66 -15.71 4.29
CA TYR A 43 24.17 -17.01 4.74
C TYR A 43 25.27 -17.65 3.88
N ARG A 44 25.48 -17.27 2.60
CA ARG A 44 26.47 -18.01 1.75
C ARG A 44 27.92 -17.76 2.15
N VAL A 45 28.26 -16.54 2.60
CA VAL A 45 29.63 -16.21 3.03
C VAL A 45 29.79 -16.47 4.53
N GLU A 46 28.91 -15.90 5.33
CA GLU A 46 28.90 -16.04 6.78
C GLU A 46 27.47 -15.94 7.31
N ASP A 47 27.00 -17.00 7.97
CA ASP A 47 25.72 -17.01 8.68
C ASP A 47 25.90 -16.43 10.09
N SER A 48 25.81 -15.10 10.20
CA SER A 48 25.84 -14.41 11.50
C SER A 48 24.78 -13.30 11.63
N PRO A 49 24.16 -13.12 12.82
CA PRO A 49 23.14 -12.10 13.02
C PRO A 49 23.62 -10.68 12.72
N SER A 50 24.88 -10.37 13.05
CA SER A 50 25.47 -9.05 12.80
C SER A 50 25.63 -8.75 11.31
N ARG A 51 26.01 -9.74 10.50
CA ARG A 51 26.14 -9.57 9.05
C ARG A 51 24.79 -9.34 8.39
N ARG A 52 23.78 -10.14 8.76
CA ARG A 52 22.39 -9.97 8.29
C ARG A 52 21.81 -8.62 8.66
N ALA A 53 21.94 -8.22 9.92
CA ALA A 53 21.49 -6.92 10.39
C ALA A 53 22.11 -5.78 9.58
N ARG A 54 23.41 -5.85 9.29
CA ARG A 54 24.11 -4.86 8.45
C ARG A 54 23.57 -4.83 7.02
N ALA A 55 23.26 -6.00 6.44
CA ALA A 55 22.69 -6.08 5.10
C ALA A 55 21.28 -5.44 5.05
N HIS A 56 20.41 -5.78 6.00
CA HIS A 56 19.08 -5.19 6.11
C HIS A 56 19.11 -3.68 6.39
N GLU A 57 20.04 -3.21 7.23
CA GLU A 57 20.26 -1.79 7.50
C GLU A 57 20.69 -1.04 6.23
N TYR A 58 21.58 -1.63 5.42
CA TYR A 58 21.99 -1.04 4.14
C TYR A 58 20.79 -0.85 3.19
N ILE A 59 19.90 -1.85 3.12
CA ILE A 59 18.68 -1.80 2.32
C ILE A 59 17.73 -0.68 2.79
N LEU A 60 17.49 -0.58 4.10
CA LEU A 60 16.66 0.48 4.66
C LEU A 60 17.29 1.87 4.48
N ASN A 61 18.61 1.98 4.63
CA ASN A 61 19.32 3.22 4.37
C ASN A 61 19.17 3.66 2.91
N ALA A 62 19.25 2.73 1.96
CA ALA A 62 19.02 3.05 0.55
C ALA A 62 17.60 3.60 0.32
N ALA A 63 16.58 2.95 0.87
CA ALA A 63 15.18 3.40 0.77
C ALA A 63 14.92 4.75 1.46
N ALA A 64 15.63 5.06 2.55
CA ALA A 64 15.49 6.33 3.26
C ALA A 64 16.01 7.54 2.44
N HIS A 65 16.92 7.31 1.49
CA HIS A 65 17.50 8.37 0.66
C HIS A 65 16.70 8.66 -0.63
N ASP A 66 15.87 7.71 -1.06
CA ASP A 66 15.10 7.82 -2.31
C ASP A 66 13.75 7.11 -2.17
N PRO A 67 12.62 7.83 -2.22
CA PRO A 67 11.29 7.25 -2.04
C PRO A 67 10.85 6.29 -3.17
N GLU A 68 11.53 6.30 -4.33
CA GLU A 68 11.30 5.33 -5.40
C GLU A 68 12.15 4.05 -5.24
N ILE A 69 12.91 3.94 -4.14
CA ILE A 69 13.58 2.70 -3.72
C ILE A 69 12.71 1.98 -2.68
N HIS A 70 12.27 0.77 -3.02
CA HIS A 70 11.31 0.00 -2.26
C HIS A 70 12.00 -1.21 -1.59
N PRO A 71 12.18 -1.20 -0.26
CA PRO A 71 12.95 -2.23 0.41
C PRO A 71 12.12 -3.48 0.63
N PHE A 72 12.63 -4.65 0.23
CA PHE A 72 12.10 -5.95 0.60
C PHE A 72 12.99 -6.58 1.67
N PHE A 73 12.37 -7.18 2.69
CA PHE A 73 13.10 -7.88 3.74
C PHE A 73 13.51 -9.26 3.26
N PHE A 74 14.78 -9.59 3.36
CA PHE A 74 15.26 -10.93 3.05
C PHE A 74 15.06 -11.84 4.27
N VAL A 75 14.17 -12.82 4.18
CA VAL A 75 13.92 -13.80 5.26
C VAL A 75 14.99 -14.89 5.23
N TRP A 76 15.70 -15.09 6.34
CA TRP A 76 16.57 -16.26 6.55
C TRP A 76 16.21 -16.96 7.86
N ARG A 77 16.46 -16.28 8.98
CA ARG A 77 16.11 -16.73 10.34
C ARG A 77 14.75 -16.15 10.74
N TYR A 78 13.81 -17.00 11.12
CA TYR A 78 12.44 -16.55 11.47
C TYR A 78 12.38 -15.72 12.75
N ASP A 79 13.26 -15.99 13.71
CA ASP A 79 13.42 -15.25 14.96
C ASP A 79 14.01 -13.85 14.79
N GLU A 80 14.57 -13.56 13.61
CA GLU A 80 15.09 -12.23 13.26
C GLU A 80 14.09 -11.38 12.46
N VAL A 81 12.91 -11.93 12.12
CA VAL A 81 11.86 -11.16 11.43
C VAL A 81 11.25 -10.15 12.41
N PRO A 82 11.34 -8.84 12.14
CA PRO A 82 10.85 -7.84 13.08
C PRO A 82 9.32 -7.80 13.08
N GLU A 83 8.69 -7.63 14.25
CA GLU A 83 7.23 -7.42 14.33
C GLU A 83 6.78 -6.19 13.52
N ALA A 84 7.63 -5.17 13.45
CA ALA A 84 7.41 -3.96 12.66
C ALA A 84 7.70 -4.13 11.15
N LEU A 85 7.87 -5.37 10.65
CA LEU A 85 8.16 -5.67 9.24
C LEU A 85 7.27 -4.89 8.25
N PRO A 86 5.92 -4.84 8.40
CA PRO A 86 5.05 -4.14 7.44
C PRO A 86 5.22 -2.60 7.45
N ALA A 87 5.72 -2.04 8.55
CA ALA A 87 5.98 -0.61 8.65
C ALA A 87 7.31 -0.23 7.97
N LEU A 88 8.29 -1.13 8.00
CA LEU A 88 9.65 -0.88 7.52
C LEU A 88 9.86 -1.30 6.05
N TYR A 89 9.20 -2.37 5.60
CA TYR A 89 9.44 -2.99 4.29
C TYR A 89 8.17 -3.02 3.42
N LYS A 90 8.37 -3.05 2.10
CA LYS A 90 7.30 -3.12 1.09
C LYS A 90 7.00 -4.53 0.62
N GLY A 91 7.77 -5.52 1.06
CA GLY A 91 7.65 -6.92 0.67
C GLY A 91 8.75 -7.76 1.29
N VAL A 92 8.83 -9.01 0.83
CA VAL A 92 9.75 -10.02 1.33
C VAL A 92 10.49 -10.69 0.16
N LYS A 93 11.79 -10.94 0.31
CA LYS A 93 12.55 -11.86 -0.54
C LYS A 93 12.74 -13.16 0.24
N TRP A 94 12.38 -14.27 -0.39
CA TRP A 94 12.61 -15.62 0.08
C TRP A 94 13.45 -16.32 -0.98
N HIS A 95 14.62 -16.84 -0.61
CA HIS A 95 15.57 -17.41 -1.55
C HIS A 95 16.24 -18.63 -0.97
N ARG A 96 16.19 -19.73 -1.73
CA ARG A 96 17.09 -20.87 -1.56
C ARG A 96 17.24 -21.63 -2.89
N HIS A 97 18.40 -22.23 -3.09
CA HIS A 97 18.70 -23.26 -4.10
C HIS A 97 19.05 -24.60 -3.45
N SER A 98 19.04 -25.67 -4.24
CA SER A 98 19.20 -27.06 -3.75
C SER A 98 20.52 -27.33 -3.01
N ASP A 99 21.58 -26.61 -3.35
CA ASP A 99 22.91 -26.70 -2.76
C ASP A 99 23.11 -25.79 -1.53
N GLU A 100 22.06 -25.08 -1.11
CA GLU A 100 22.07 -24.15 0.00
C GLU A 100 21.38 -24.71 1.25
N PRO A 101 21.66 -24.16 2.44
CA PRO A 101 21.06 -24.67 3.67
C PRO A 101 19.53 -24.54 3.65
N GLU A 102 18.85 -25.51 4.27
CA GLU A 102 17.40 -25.59 4.27
C GLU A 102 16.76 -24.70 5.34
N TYR A 103 15.58 -24.15 5.01
CA TYR A 103 14.72 -23.47 5.97
C TYR A 103 13.96 -24.47 6.84
N GLU A 104 13.65 -24.06 8.08
CA GLU A 104 12.86 -24.86 9.01
C GLU A 104 11.34 -24.71 8.77
N TYR A 105 10.85 -25.17 7.62
CA TYR A 105 9.43 -25.04 7.20
C TYR A 105 8.41 -25.73 8.12
N ALA A 106 8.85 -26.60 9.03
CA ALA A 106 7.98 -27.26 10.01
C ALA A 106 7.77 -26.45 11.30
N SER A 107 8.57 -25.41 11.53
CA SER A 107 8.60 -24.66 12.79
C SER A 107 7.35 -23.80 13.00
N ASP A 108 7.01 -23.52 14.27
CA ASP A 108 5.96 -22.54 14.59
C ASP A 108 6.38 -21.11 14.21
N ALA A 109 7.69 -20.81 14.26
CA ALA A 109 8.23 -19.53 13.83
C ALA A 109 7.96 -19.27 12.34
N PHE A 110 8.14 -20.29 11.48
CA PHE A 110 7.74 -20.22 10.07
C PHE A 110 6.26 -19.85 9.92
N ARG A 111 5.37 -20.52 10.67
CA ARG A 111 3.93 -20.27 10.60
C ARG A 111 3.57 -18.83 11.01
N SER A 112 4.22 -18.31 12.05
CA SER A 112 4.05 -16.92 12.49
C SER A 112 4.50 -15.92 11.44
N VAL A 113 5.65 -16.15 10.79
CA VAL A 113 6.15 -15.28 9.71
C VAL A 113 5.22 -15.32 8.50
N ALA A 114 4.76 -16.50 8.08
CA ALA A 114 3.81 -16.63 6.98
C ALA A 114 2.47 -15.92 7.29
N ALA A 115 1.96 -16.05 8.53
CA ALA A 115 0.76 -15.35 8.98
C ALA A 115 0.94 -13.82 8.93
N LEU A 116 2.05 -13.29 9.45
CA LEU A 116 2.37 -11.87 9.40
C LEU A 116 2.38 -11.32 7.97
N ILE A 117 3.00 -12.06 7.04
CA ILE A 117 3.05 -11.70 5.61
C ILE A 117 1.64 -11.68 5.00
N ASN A 118 0.83 -12.71 5.27
CA ASN A 118 -0.53 -12.83 4.77
C ASN A 118 -1.47 -11.76 5.33
N GLU A 119 -1.44 -11.51 6.65
CA GLU A 119 -2.26 -10.51 7.34
C GLU A 119 -2.04 -9.10 6.77
N ASN A 120 -0.82 -8.84 6.31
CA ASN A 120 -0.42 -7.55 5.73
C ASN A 120 -0.37 -7.60 4.19
N ALA A 121 -0.79 -8.70 3.56
CA ALA A 121 -0.74 -8.93 2.11
C ALA A 121 0.59 -8.50 1.46
N MET A 122 1.71 -8.75 2.15
CA MET A 122 3.02 -8.30 1.69
C MET A 122 3.45 -9.11 0.47
N PRO A 123 3.89 -8.48 -0.64
CA PRO A 123 4.39 -9.20 -1.79
C PRO A 123 5.66 -9.99 -1.43
N VAL A 124 5.76 -11.22 -1.94
CA VAL A 124 6.88 -12.12 -1.68
C VAL A 124 7.55 -12.50 -2.99
N THR A 125 8.80 -12.07 -3.21
CA THR A 125 9.64 -12.64 -4.27
C THR A 125 10.15 -13.99 -3.78
N LEU A 126 9.61 -15.07 -4.34
CA LEU A 126 9.78 -16.44 -3.87
C LEU A 126 10.62 -17.27 -4.84
N GLU A 127 11.89 -17.47 -4.49
CA GLU A 127 12.82 -18.34 -5.19
C GLU A 127 13.11 -19.55 -4.32
N GLU A 128 12.55 -20.69 -4.68
CA GLU A 128 12.79 -21.94 -3.96
C GLU A 128 12.57 -23.14 -4.89
N GLU A 129 13.11 -24.30 -4.54
CA GLU A 129 12.77 -25.56 -5.20
C GLU A 129 11.26 -25.80 -5.28
N ARG A 130 10.87 -26.62 -6.27
CA ARG A 130 9.47 -26.79 -6.67
C ARG A 130 8.59 -27.18 -5.49
N GLU A 131 8.96 -28.24 -4.78
CA GLU A 131 8.18 -28.80 -3.67
C GLU A 131 7.95 -27.77 -2.57
N ASN A 132 8.97 -27.00 -2.22
CA ASN A 132 8.86 -25.96 -1.19
C ASN A 132 8.14 -24.71 -1.69
N THR A 133 8.23 -24.38 -2.99
CA THR A 133 7.40 -23.33 -3.59
C THR A 133 5.92 -23.63 -3.41
N PHE A 134 5.48 -24.88 -3.68
CA PHE A 134 4.10 -25.29 -3.46
C PHE A 134 3.72 -25.28 -1.97
N LEU A 135 4.59 -25.79 -1.09
CA LEU A 135 4.37 -25.75 0.36
C LEU A 135 4.18 -24.31 0.88
N LEU A 136 5.02 -23.37 0.43
CA LEU A 136 4.94 -21.96 0.82
C LEU A 136 3.66 -21.33 0.30
N LEU A 137 3.22 -21.66 -0.92
CA LEU A 137 1.98 -21.15 -1.50
C LEU A 137 0.70 -21.66 -0.80
N GLU A 138 0.76 -22.79 -0.09
CA GLU A 138 -0.33 -23.21 0.80
C GLU A 138 -0.44 -22.32 2.04
N ARG A 139 0.66 -21.67 2.43
CA ARG A 139 0.75 -20.78 3.60
C ARG A 139 0.70 -19.30 3.24
N LEU A 140 0.94 -18.96 1.98
CA LEU A 140 0.90 -17.63 1.38
C LEU A 140 -0.24 -17.56 0.36
N ASP A 141 -1.45 -17.86 0.80
CA ASP A 141 -2.67 -17.89 -0.02
C ASP A 141 -3.32 -16.51 -0.22
N VAL A 142 -2.98 -15.53 0.63
CA VAL A 142 -3.45 -14.14 0.54
C VAL A 142 -2.38 -13.23 -0.08
N ALA A 143 -1.13 -13.38 0.35
CA ALA A 143 -0.02 -12.56 -0.11
C ALA A 143 0.18 -12.69 -1.64
N PRO A 144 0.49 -11.58 -2.34
CA PRO A 144 1.00 -11.66 -3.71
C PRO A 144 2.34 -12.39 -3.73
N VAL A 145 2.48 -13.46 -4.51
CA VAL A 145 3.74 -14.20 -4.64
C VAL A 145 4.30 -13.97 -6.04
N ILE A 146 5.53 -13.49 -6.12
CA ILE A 146 6.26 -13.24 -7.35
C ILE A 146 7.25 -14.39 -7.54
N ILE A 147 7.02 -15.21 -8.56
CA ILE A 147 7.94 -16.28 -8.97
C ILE A 147 8.98 -15.67 -9.92
N PRO A 148 10.26 -15.63 -9.52
CA PRO A 148 11.28 -14.97 -10.30
C PRO A 148 11.70 -15.80 -11.52
N HIS A 149 12.36 -15.16 -12.48
CA HIS A 149 12.90 -15.80 -13.68
C HIS A 149 11.87 -16.63 -14.46
N CYS A 150 10.59 -16.22 -14.43
CA CYS A 150 9.48 -16.99 -15.00
C CYS A 150 9.40 -18.45 -14.49
N GLY A 151 9.91 -18.72 -13.29
CA GLY A 151 9.89 -20.04 -12.66
C GLY A 151 11.07 -20.95 -12.98
N ARG A 152 12.07 -20.47 -13.73
CA ARG A 152 13.22 -21.29 -14.14
C ARG A 152 13.95 -21.93 -12.97
N MET A 153 14.15 -21.17 -11.88
CA MET A 153 14.85 -21.64 -10.68
C MET A 153 13.92 -22.35 -9.68
N ASN A 154 12.61 -22.33 -9.90
CA ASN A 154 11.61 -22.96 -9.02
C ASN A 154 11.15 -24.34 -9.51
N GLY A 155 12.00 -25.07 -10.24
CA GLY A 155 11.66 -26.35 -10.87
C GLY A 155 11.19 -26.24 -12.33
N GLY A 156 11.41 -25.09 -12.96
CA GLY A 156 11.15 -24.86 -14.38
C GLY A 156 9.69 -24.58 -14.71
N PHE A 157 9.46 -23.95 -15.87
CA PHE A 157 8.11 -23.55 -16.30
C PHE A 157 7.10 -24.70 -16.31
N ASP A 158 7.49 -25.89 -16.81
CA ASP A 158 6.62 -27.06 -16.84
C ASP A 158 6.19 -27.53 -15.45
N GLY A 159 7.11 -27.47 -14.48
CA GLY A 159 6.85 -27.83 -13.08
C GLY A 159 5.88 -26.87 -12.39
N LEU A 160 5.79 -25.64 -12.88
CA LEU A 160 4.98 -24.56 -12.30
C LEU A 160 3.68 -24.27 -13.06
N LYS A 161 3.33 -25.04 -14.08
CA LYS A 161 2.02 -24.94 -14.77
C LYS A 161 0.83 -24.87 -13.81
N PRO A 162 0.78 -25.65 -12.70
CA PRO A 162 -0.33 -25.52 -11.73
C PRO A 162 -0.43 -24.15 -11.04
N LEU A 163 0.61 -23.32 -11.09
CA LEU A 163 0.61 -21.96 -10.54
C LEU A 163 -0.06 -20.94 -11.46
N LEU A 164 -0.21 -21.26 -12.75
CA LEU A 164 -0.78 -20.34 -13.74
C LEU A 164 -2.24 -19.99 -13.41
N ASP A 165 -2.98 -20.88 -12.75
CA ASP A 165 -4.37 -20.66 -12.33
C ASP A 165 -4.48 -19.93 -10.98
N ARG A 166 -3.37 -19.69 -10.27
CA ARG A 166 -3.39 -19.02 -8.96
C ARG A 166 -3.42 -17.50 -9.14
N PRO A 167 -4.49 -16.81 -8.70
CA PRO A 167 -4.66 -15.38 -8.95
C PRO A 167 -3.73 -14.49 -8.14
N ASN A 168 -3.17 -15.00 -7.03
CA ASN A 168 -2.19 -14.29 -6.21
C ASN A 168 -0.74 -14.51 -6.67
N VAL A 169 -0.50 -15.32 -7.72
CA VAL A 169 0.83 -15.59 -8.26
C VAL A 169 1.13 -14.70 -9.46
N PHE A 170 2.30 -14.06 -9.42
CA PHE A 170 2.90 -13.20 -10.43
C PHE A 170 4.22 -13.81 -10.88
N PHE A 171 4.70 -13.40 -12.05
CA PHE A 171 5.97 -13.87 -12.61
C PHE A 171 6.86 -12.69 -12.93
N ASP A 172 8.12 -12.76 -12.52
CA ASP A 172 9.13 -11.75 -12.88
C ASP A 172 9.98 -12.19 -14.08
N THR A 173 10.39 -11.24 -14.92
CA THR A 173 11.08 -11.48 -16.20
C THR A 173 12.60 -11.60 -16.12
N SER A 174 13.19 -11.35 -14.95
CA SER A 174 14.63 -11.22 -14.73
C SER A 174 15.39 -12.42 -15.26
N VAL A 175 16.38 -12.14 -16.11
CA VAL A 175 17.27 -13.10 -16.79
C VAL A 175 16.57 -14.24 -17.55
N ALA A 176 15.23 -14.26 -17.60
CA ALA A 176 14.44 -15.26 -18.28
C ALA A 176 14.61 -15.11 -19.81
N PRO A 177 14.81 -16.20 -20.56
CA PRO A 177 14.77 -16.16 -22.01
C PRO A 177 13.46 -15.55 -22.52
N ILE A 178 13.53 -14.78 -23.62
CA ILE A 178 12.36 -14.07 -24.14
C ILE A 178 11.19 -15.01 -24.51
N ASP A 179 11.49 -16.24 -24.94
CA ASP A 179 10.47 -17.22 -25.29
C ASP A 179 9.76 -17.80 -24.06
N GLU A 180 10.45 -17.90 -22.92
CA GLU A 180 9.82 -18.26 -21.64
C GLU A 180 8.90 -17.11 -21.16
N VAL A 181 9.38 -15.87 -21.28
CA VAL A 181 8.56 -14.68 -20.96
C VAL A 181 7.30 -14.63 -21.83
N ARG A 182 7.40 -14.91 -23.15
CA ARG A 182 6.24 -15.02 -24.04
C ARG A 182 5.28 -16.10 -23.60
N THR A 183 5.79 -17.28 -23.27
CA THR A 183 4.96 -18.41 -22.83
C THR A 183 4.17 -18.06 -21.56
N VAL A 184 4.82 -17.40 -20.60
CA VAL A 184 4.16 -16.94 -19.37
C VAL A 184 3.15 -15.84 -19.69
N LEU A 185 3.54 -14.84 -20.48
CA LEU A 185 2.67 -13.75 -20.90
C LEU A 185 1.38 -14.27 -21.57
N ASP A 186 1.49 -15.24 -22.46
CA ASP A 186 0.35 -15.86 -23.15
C ASP A 186 -0.55 -16.62 -22.17
N ALA A 187 0.03 -17.25 -21.15
CA ALA A 187 -0.71 -18.02 -20.16
C ALA A 187 -1.41 -17.14 -19.10
N VAL A 188 -0.74 -16.11 -18.59
CA VAL A 188 -1.22 -15.33 -17.43
C VAL A 188 -1.65 -13.92 -17.76
N GLY A 189 -1.33 -13.43 -18.95
CA GLY A 189 -1.58 -12.06 -19.40
C GLY A 189 -0.62 -11.02 -18.78
N PRO A 190 -0.61 -9.80 -19.33
CA PRO A 190 0.31 -8.74 -18.91
C PRO A 190 0.06 -8.24 -17.48
N HIS A 191 -1.10 -8.54 -16.89
CA HIS A 191 -1.49 -8.12 -15.54
C HIS A 191 -0.86 -8.97 -14.42
N ARG A 192 -0.20 -10.09 -14.75
CA ARG A 192 0.53 -10.96 -13.81
C ARG A 192 2.02 -11.12 -14.13
N LEU A 193 2.52 -10.36 -15.10
CA LEU A 193 3.94 -10.31 -15.45
C LEU A 193 4.57 -9.02 -14.88
N ILE A 194 5.76 -9.12 -14.29
CA ILE A 194 6.46 -8.01 -13.65
C ILE A 194 7.87 -7.92 -14.21
N PHE A 195 8.29 -6.71 -14.59
CA PHE A 195 9.67 -6.46 -14.98
C PHE A 195 10.60 -6.55 -13.76
N GLY A 196 11.63 -7.38 -13.88
CA GLY A 196 12.80 -7.39 -13.00
C GLY A 196 14.06 -7.64 -13.83
N SER A 197 15.22 -7.20 -13.36
CA SER A 197 16.51 -7.45 -14.03
C SER A 197 17.36 -8.53 -13.37
N ASP A 198 17.23 -8.70 -12.05
CA ASP A 198 18.14 -9.46 -11.19
C ASP A 198 19.57 -8.88 -11.17
N VAL A 199 19.72 -7.56 -11.38
CA VAL A 199 21.03 -6.90 -11.35
C VAL A 199 21.70 -7.06 -9.97
N SER A 200 22.99 -7.41 -10.00
CA SER A 200 23.75 -7.80 -8.81
C SER A 200 25.22 -7.36 -8.84
N GLY A 201 25.60 -6.50 -9.78
CA GLY A 201 27.00 -6.08 -10.01
C GLY A 201 27.86 -7.10 -10.78
N THR A 202 27.33 -8.29 -11.05
CA THR A 202 27.98 -9.33 -11.86
C THR A 202 27.88 -8.97 -13.34
N ARG A 203 29.03 -8.85 -14.04
CA ARG A 203 29.05 -8.52 -15.47
C ARG A 203 29.07 -9.73 -16.39
N THR A 204 29.48 -10.89 -15.88
CA THR A 204 29.65 -12.13 -16.65
C THR A 204 29.22 -13.34 -15.82
N PRO A 205 28.57 -14.35 -16.42
CA PRO A 205 28.24 -14.49 -17.85
C PRO A 205 26.95 -13.77 -18.27
N PHE A 206 26.19 -13.21 -17.32
CA PHE A 206 24.90 -12.55 -17.58
C PHE A 206 25.03 -11.04 -17.45
N PHE A 207 24.67 -10.31 -18.51
CA PHE A 207 24.54 -8.84 -18.49
C PHE A 207 23.12 -8.48 -18.04
N ASN A 208 22.81 -8.76 -16.79
CA ASN A 208 21.50 -8.57 -16.16
C ASN A 208 21.19 -7.10 -15.80
N PHE A 209 21.71 -6.14 -16.56
CA PHE A 209 21.43 -4.73 -16.32
C PHE A 209 19.98 -4.39 -16.70
N PRO A 210 19.31 -3.48 -15.97
CA PRO A 210 17.91 -3.13 -16.23
C PRO A 210 17.67 -2.70 -17.69
N LYS A 211 18.60 -1.94 -18.27
CA LYS A 211 18.55 -1.53 -19.68
C LYS A 211 18.54 -2.72 -20.63
N VAL A 212 19.41 -3.69 -20.41
CA VAL A 212 19.55 -4.88 -21.29
C VAL A 212 18.27 -5.71 -21.22
N GLU A 213 17.75 -5.91 -20.01
CA GLU A 213 16.53 -6.68 -19.78
C GLU A 213 15.29 -5.96 -20.35
N LEU A 214 15.20 -4.63 -20.26
CA LEU A 214 14.14 -3.86 -20.92
C LEU A 214 14.23 -3.93 -22.46
N GLU A 215 15.42 -3.80 -23.04
CA GLU A 215 15.61 -3.96 -24.49
C GLU A 215 15.19 -5.36 -24.96
N LYS A 216 15.45 -6.40 -24.16
CA LYS A 216 14.94 -7.76 -24.40
C LYS A 216 13.40 -7.77 -24.40
N LEU A 217 12.76 -7.16 -23.41
CA LEU A 217 11.29 -7.13 -23.32
C LEU A 217 10.61 -6.34 -24.44
N LYS A 218 11.28 -5.37 -25.08
CA LYS A 218 10.71 -4.66 -26.24
C LYS A 218 10.37 -5.59 -27.41
N GLN A 219 10.98 -6.77 -27.48
CA GLN A 219 10.68 -7.81 -28.48
C GLN A 219 9.30 -8.47 -28.29
N LEU A 220 8.61 -8.20 -27.19
CA LEU A 220 7.23 -8.63 -26.96
C LEU A 220 6.22 -7.76 -27.72
N SER A 221 6.61 -6.56 -28.17
CA SER A 221 5.74 -5.62 -28.89
C SER A 221 4.42 -5.33 -28.17
N LEU A 222 4.49 -5.18 -26.84
CA LEU A 222 3.34 -4.87 -25.99
C LEU A 222 2.70 -3.53 -26.37
N SER A 223 1.39 -3.42 -26.16
CA SER A 223 0.72 -2.11 -26.19
C SER A 223 1.30 -1.18 -25.12
N GLU A 224 1.13 0.14 -25.27
CA GLU A 224 1.59 1.10 -24.26
C GLU A 224 1.01 0.81 -22.86
N ASN A 225 -0.25 0.39 -22.81
CA ASN A 225 -0.91 0.01 -21.55
C ASN A 225 -0.29 -1.24 -20.94
N ASP A 226 -0.06 -2.29 -21.73
CA ASP A 226 0.52 -3.54 -21.24
C ASP A 226 1.99 -3.35 -20.84
N TRP A 227 2.73 -2.53 -21.59
CA TRP A 227 4.08 -2.14 -21.22
C TRP A 227 4.12 -1.46 -19.87
N ARG A 228 3.19 -0.54 -19.59
CA ARG A 228 3.06 0.11 -18.27
C ARG A 228 2.68 -0.89 -17.18
N LEU A 229 1.77 -1.82 -17.45
CA LEU A 229 1.41 -2.88 -16.49
C LEU A 229 2.65 -3.67 -16.07
N VAL A 230 3.39 -4.20 -17.03
CA VAL A 230 4.56 -5.06 -16.79
C VAL A 230 5.69 -4.28 -16.14
N THR A 231 5.98 -3.06 -16.59
CA THR A 231 7.18 -2.31 -16.17
C THR A 231 6.96 -1.39 -14.97
N ARG A 232 5.74 -1.24 -14.45
CA ARG A 232 5.48 -0.43 -13.24
C ARG A 232 4.22 -0.82 -12.50
N GLU A 233 3.06 -0.80 -13.16
CA GLU A 233 1.78 -0.76 -12.43
C GLU A 233 1.53 -2.04 -11.63
N ASN A 234 1.96 -3.21 -12.13
CA ASN A 234 1.77 -4.47 -11.41
C ASN A 234 2.53 -4.51 -10.08
N ILE A 235 3.83 -4.18 -10.08
CA ILE A 235 4.64 -4.17 -8.86
C ILE A 235 4.15 -3.10 -7.87
N MET A 236 3.83 -1.91 -8.36
CA MET A 236 3.28 -0.82 -7.53
C MET A 236 1.93 -1.22 -6.91
N ARG A 237 1.06 -1.88 -7.68
CA ARG A 237 -0.24 -2.36 -7.21
C ARG A 237 -0.08 -3.37 -6.08
N ILE A 238 0.79 -4.37 -6.22
CA ILE A 238 0.94 -5.41 -5.18
C ILE A 238 1.67 -4.92 -3.93
N MET A 239 2.64 -3.99 -4.06
CA MET A 239 3.24 -3.32 -2.89
C MET A 239 2.25 -2.39 -2.19
N GLY A 240 1.28 -1.84 -2.92
CA GLY A 240 0.20 -1.02 -2.38
C GLY A 240 -0.82 -1.81 -1.54
N ARG A 241 -0.93 -3.13 -1.71
CA ARG A 241 -1.91 -3.98 -1.00
C ARG A 241 -1.68 -4.08 0.51
N GLY A 242 -0.46 -3.79 0.98
CA GLY A 242 -0.15 -3.72 2.42
C GLY A 242 -0.58 -2.42 3.10
N LYS A 243 -1.01 -1.41 2.35
CA LYS A 243 -1.86 -0.35 2.89
C LYS A 243 -3.31 -0.79 2.68
N ARG A 244 -3.99 -1.21 3.74
CA ARG A 244 -5.46 -1.36 3.69
C ARG A 244 -6.03 0.01 3.34
N TYR A 245 -6.43 0.22 2.09
CA TYR A 245 -7.03 1.50 1.73
C TYR A 245 -8.36 1.59 2.46
N GLN A 246 -8.62 2.74 3.06
CA GLN A 246 -9.93 3.02 3.62
C GLN A 246 -10.99 2.88 2.52
N LEU A 247 -12.15 2.33 2.89
CA LEU A 247 -13.30 2.28 2.00
C LEU A 247 -13.66 3.68 1.53
N MET A 248 -14.01 3.82 0.26
CA MET A 248 -14.38 5.10 -0.32
C MET A 248 -15.89 5.20 -0.52
N MET A 249 -16.46 6.35 -0.20
CA MET A 249 -17.85 6.69 -0.52
C MET A 249 -17.91 8.05 -1.21
N ASP A 250 -18.91 8.26 -2.06
CA ASP A 250 -19.17 9.56 -2.67
C ASP A 250 -20.65 9.94 -2.65
N ILE A 251 -20.91 11.24 -2.75
CA ILE A 251 -22.26 11.78 -2.89
C ILE A 251 -22.23 12.88 -3.94
N ARG A 252 -23.22 12.88 -4.84
CA ARG A 252 -23.50 14.03 -5.71
C ARG A 252 -24.34 15.04 -4.95
N LEU A 253 -23.95 16.31 -4.99
CA LEU A 253 -24.63 17.38 -4.27
C LEU A 253 -25.91 17.83 -5.01
N GLN A 254 -26.92 16.97 -5.00
CA GLN A 254 -28.25 17.22 -5.57
C GLN A 254 -29.25 17.53 -4.46
N GLY A 255 -30.02 18.61 -4.60
CA GLY A 255 -30.97 19.07 -3.58
C GLY A 255 -30.40 20.09 -2.59
N GLU A 256 -31.14 20.32 -1.51
CA GLU A 256 -30.78 21.24 -0.43
C GLU A 256 -30.30 20.48 0.80
N PHE A 257 -29.18 20.92 1.37
CA PHE A 257 -28.65 20.39 2.62
C PHE A 257 -28.77 21.48 3.69
N ARG A 258 -29.41 21.15 4.82
CA ARG A 258 -29.55 22.07 5.94
C ARG A 258 -29.30 21.34 7.25
N ALA A 259 -28.20 21.67 7.91
CA ALA A 259 -27.89 21.14 9.23
C ALA A 259 -28.92 21.65 10.25
N GLN A 260 -29.54 20.72 10.98
CA GLN A 260 -30.40 21.02 12.11
C GLN A 260 -29.75 20.42 13.35
N PRO A 261 -29.12 21.25 14.21
CA PRO A 261 -28.59 20.76 15.48
C PRO A 261 -29.75 20.29 16.38
N PRO A 262 -29.57 19.18 17.12
CA PRO A 262 -30.51 18.76 18.14
C PRO A 262 -30.67 19.81 19.24
N GLU A 263 -31.74 19.71 20.02
CA GLU A 263 -31.93 20.53 21.22
C GLU A 263 -30.71 20.42 22.15
N GLY A 264 -30.28 21.56 22.70
CA GLY A 264 -29.08 21.64 23.54
C GLY A 264 -27.76 21.79 22.79
N TYR A 265 -27.76 21.70 21.46
CA TYR A 265 -26.55 21.87 20.65
C TYR A 265 -26.64 23.01 19.65
N SER A 266 -25.49 23.50 19.21
CA SER A 266 -25.36 24.45 18.11
C SER A 266 -24.20 24.07 17.18
N ILE A 267 -24.14 24.69 15.99
CA ILE A 267 -23.04 24.51 15.04
C ILE A 267 -22.36 25.86 14.84
N ARG A 268 -21.02 25.86 14.91
CA ARG A 268 -20.18 27.01 14.52
C ARG A 268 -19.03 26.54 13.65
N THR A 269 -18.34 27.47 12.98
CA THR A 269 -17.10 27.17 12.27
C THR A 269 -15.89 27.32 13.17
N PHE A 270 -14.74 26.85 12.70
CA PHE A 270 -13.45 27.03 13.34
C PHE A 270 -13.09 28.51 13.47
N MET A 271 -12.46 28.87 14.58
CA MET A 271 -11.88 30.17 14.86
C MET A 271 -10.40 30.00 15.25
N PRO A 272 -9.50 30.93 14.89
CA PRO A 272 -8.12 30.89 15.36
C PRO A 272 -8.05 30.75 16.89
N GLY A 273 -7.27 29.81 17.40
CA GLY A 273 -7.25 29.41 18.81
C GLY A 273 -7.99 28.11 19.13
N ASP A 274 -8.77 27.55 18.19
CA ASP A 274 -9.47 26.26 18.36
C ASP A 274 -8.56 25.04 18.13
N GLU A 275 -7.26 25.20 17.86
CA GLU A 275 -6.37 24.10 17.46
C GLU A 275 -6.26 23.02 18.55
N GLU A 276 -6.12 23.43 19.81
CA GLU A 276 -6.08 22.50 20.96
C GLU A 276 -7.44 21.81 21.17
N VAL A 277 -8.53 22.55 21.01
CA VAL A 277 -9.89 22.02 21.15
C VAL A 277 -10.19 21.00 20.06
N TRP A 278 -9.74 21.27 18.83
CA TRP A 278 -9.86 20.33 17.73
C TRP A 278 -9.06 19.06 17.98
N ALA A 279 -7.81 19.19 18.44
CA ALA A 279 -6.95 18.05 18.76
C ALA A 279 -7.59 17.18 19.85
N ASP A 280 -8.16 17.79 20.88
CA ASP A 280 -8.88 17.11 21.97
C ASP A 280 -10.12 16.34 21.46
N ILE A 281 -10.89 16.88 20.51
CA ILE A 281 -12.01 16.17 19.89
C ILE A 281 -11.53 14.95 19.07
N MET A 282 -10.40 15.07 18.38
CA MET A 282 -9.84 13.99 17.58
C MET A 282 -9.26 12.87 18.44
N ASN A 283 -8.58 13.24 19.52
CA ASN A 283 -8.04 12.30 20.50
C ASN A 283 -9.18 11.48 21.12
N GLY A 284 -9.06 10.15 21.06
CA GLY A 284 -10.14 9.22 21.48
C GLY A 284 -11.18 8.89 20.40
N SER A 285 -11.07 9.49 19.20
CA SER A 285 -11.88 9.11 18.04
C SER A 285 -11.04 8.71 16.83
N ILE A 286 -10.06 9.55 16.43
CA ILE A 286 -9.26 9.39 15.21
C ILE A 286 -7.83 9.83 15.50
N GLY A 287 -6.90 8.87 15.58
CA GLY A 287 -5.46 9.15 15.68
C GLY A 287 -5.03 9.82 16.99
N GLU A 288 -3.78 10.27 17.01
CA GLU A 288 -3.15 11.01 18.12
C GLU A 288 -2.68 12.39 17.64
N TRP A 289 -3.30 13.43 18.18
CA TRP A 289 -3.13 14.81 17.76
C TRP A 289 -2.68 15.70 18.90
N ASP A 290 -1.83 16.66 18.56
CA ASP A 290 -1.51 17.83 19.38
C ASP A 290 -1.58 19.08 18.49
N ALA A 291 -1.54 20.27 19.09
CA ALA A 291 -1.65 21.52 18.35
C ALA A 291 -0.54 21.69 17.29
N GLY A 292 0.67 21.16 17.55
CA GLY A 292 1.78 21.21 16.60
C GLY A 292 1.55 20.31 15.38
N LYS A 293 1.14 19.06 15.61
CA LYS A 293 0.77 18.09 14.55
C LYS A 293 -0.42 18.60 13.74
N ALA A 294 -1.46 19.10 14.41
CA ALA A 294 -2.63 19.66 13.76
C ALA A 294 -2.28 20.90 12.92
N GLY A 295 -1.41 21.77 13.45
CA GLY A 295 -0.86 22.91 12.74
C GLY A 295 -0.15 22.52 11.45
N ALA A 296 0.79 21.57 11.52
CA ALA A 296 1.55 21.13 10.35
C ALA A 296 0.70 20.36 9.32
N ALA A 297 -0.17 19.45 9.78
CA ALA A 297 -0.90 18.54 8.89
C ALA A 297 -2.20 19.13 8.33
N LEU A 298 -2.78 20.12 8.99
CA LEU A 298 -4.11 20.63 8.66
C LEU A 298 -4.13 22.16 8.55
N PHE A 299 -3.92 22.86 9.66
CA PHE A 299 -4.18 24.31 9.72
C PHE A 299 -3.18 25.17 8.93
N GLY A 300 -1.98 24.66 8.72
CA GLY A 300 -0.93 25.32 7.92
C GLY A 300 -0.97 25.00 6.43
N GLN A 301 -1.92 24.18 5.98
CA GLN A 301 -2.03 23.81 4.56
C GLN A 301 -2.69 24.94 3.75
N PRO A 302 -2.20 25.24 2.53
CA PRO A 302 -2.76 26.33 1.71
C PRO A 302 -4.25 26.19 1.39
N CYS A 303 -4.76 24.96 1.36
CA CYS A 303 -6.16 24.62 1.06
C CYS A 303 -7.05 24.55 2.31
N PHE A 304 -6.54 24.86 3.50
CA PHE A 304 -7.36 24.91 4.70
C PHE A 304 -8.21 26.19 4.73
N ASP A 305 -9.53 26.02 4.82
CA ASP A 305 -10.50 27.10 4.99
C ASP A 305 -11.17 26.98 6.38
N PRO A 306 -10.91 27.92 7.32
CA PRO A 306 -11.57 27.98 8.62
C PRO A 306 -13.10 27.94 8.56
N SER A 307 -13.70 28.55 7.53
CA SER A 307 -15.15 28.58 7.32
C SER A 307 -15.72 27.26 6.78
N ALA A 308 -14.85 26.30 6.46
CA ALA A 308 -15.16 24.96 5.98
C ALA A 308 -14.96 23.87 7.04
N MET A 309 -14.50 24.24 8.24
CA MET A 309 -14.41 23.36 9.40
C MET A 309 -15.52 23.70 10.39
N PHE A 310 -16.33 22.70 10.73
CA PHE A 310 -17.50 22.84 11.59
C PHE A 310 -17.28 22.16 12.93
N PHE A 311 -17.81 22.77 13.98
CA PHE A 311 -17.89 22.23 15.33
C PHE A 311 -19.33 22.12 15.79
N ALA A 312 -19.66 21.01 16.44
CA ALA A 312 -20.84 20.86 17.27
C ALA A 312 -20.50 21.36 18.67
N VAL A 313 -21.33 22.24 19.21
CA VAL A 313 -21.13 22.89 20.51
C VAL A 313 -22.24 22.49 21.45
N ASP A 314 -21.88 22.02 22.64
CA ASP A 314 -22.83 21.83 23.74
C ASP A 314 -23.19 23.20 24.33
N ASN A 315 -24.46 23.60 24.24
CA ASN A 315 -24.90 24.92 24.68
C ASN A 315 -24.85 25.10 26.20
N SER A 316 -24.82 24.01 26.98
CA SER A 316 -24.76 24.08 28.44
C SER A 316 -23.37 24.46 28.95
N THR A 317 -22.33 24.00 28.26
CA THR A 317 -20.92 24.23 28.61
C THR A 317 -20.25 25.26 27.72
N GLY A 318 -20.80 25.50 26.52
CA GLY A 318 -20.16 26.28 25.45
C GLY A 318 -19.00 25.55 24.76
N ALA A 319 -18.75 24.29 25.10
CA ALA A 319 -17.60 23.53 24.61
C ALA A 319 -17.89 22.90 23.23
N PRO A 320 -16.93 22.96 22.29
CA PRO A 320 -16.95 22.11 21.10
C PRO A 320 -16.76 20.62 21.48
N VAL A 321 -17.63 19.77 20.94
CA VAL A 321 -17.73 18.35 21.30
C VAL A 321 -17.69 17.41 20.08
N GLY A 322 -17.66 17.97 18.88
CA GLY A 322 -17.51 17.22 17.64
C GLY A 322 -17.06 18.10 16.50
N SER A 323 -16.44 17.52 15.48
CA SER A 323 -15.90 18.24 14.32
C SER A 323 -16.15 17.49 13.01
N ALA A 324 -16.25 18.25 11.92
CA ALA A 324 -16.17 17.77 10.54
C ALA A 324 -15.64 18.89 9.64
N CYS A 325 -14.87 18.54 8.61
CA CYS A 325 -14.24 19.51 7.73
C CYS A 325 -14.51 19.17 6.26
N LEU A 326 -14.85 20.19 5.47
CA LEU A 326 -14.77 20.16 4.02
C LEU A 326 -13.35 20.55 3.61
N TRP A 327 -12.66 19.61 2.97
CA TRP A 327 -11.37 19.84 2.35
C TRP A 327 -11.54 20.00 0.84
N HIS A 328 -11.04 21.10 0.27
CA HIS A 328 -11.13 21.36 -1.17
C HIS A 328 -9.87 22.07 -1.64
N ASP A 329 -9.30 21.58 -2.73
CA ASP A 329 -8.23 22.27 -3.44
C ASP A 329 -8.86 22.90 -4.70
N ASP A 330 -8.81 24.23 -4.80
CA ASP A 330 -9.39 24.96 -5.94
C ASP A 330 -8.75 24.58 -7.29
N ALA A 331 -7.58 23.93 -7.27
CA ALA A 331 -6.94 23.38 -8.46
C ALA A 331 -7.53 22.03 -8.91
N ASP A 332 -8.47 21.41 -8.17
CA ASP A 332 -9.09 20.15 -8.56
C ASP A 332 -10.05 20.35 -9.75
N PRO A 333 -9.71 19.86 -10.96
CA PRO A 333 -10.49 20.11 -12.18
C PRO A 333 -11.86 19.41 -12.18
N LEU A 334 -12.14 18.55 -11.19
CA LEU A 334 -13.40 17.81 -11.07
C LEU A 334 -14.39 18.47 -10.09
N GLY A 335 -14.05 19.60 -9.47
CA GLY A 335 -14.92 20.29 -8.51
C GLY A 335 -15.37 19.38 -7.35
N THR A 336 -14.48 18.49 -6.90
CA THR A 336 -14.77 17.45 -5.91
C THR A 336 -14.22 17.83 -4.55
N GLY A 337 -15.10 17.99 -3.57
CA GLY A 337 -14.72 18.18 -2.17
C GLY A 337 -14.42 16.86 -1.47
N ARG A 338 -13.70 16.91 -0.35
CA ARG A 338 -13.50 15.76 0.54
C ARG A 338 -14.06 16.04 1.93
N LEU A 339 -14.85 15.12 2.46
CA LEU A 339 -15.26 15.16 3.86
C LEU A 339 -14.18 14.52 4.71
N HIS A 340 -13.55 15.32 5.57
CA HIS A 340 -12.43 14.92 6.41
C HIS A 340 -12.73 15.16 7.89
N MET A 341 -12.04 14.39 8.75
CA MET A 341 -11.96 14.62 10.20
C MET A 341 -13.31 14.68 10.91
N VAL A 342 -14.15 13.65 10.72
CA VAL A 342 -15.46 13.52 11.39
C VAL A 342 -15.32 12.79 12.73
N ALA A 343 -15.48 13.51 13.84
CA ALA A 343 -15.38 12.97 15.19
C ALA A 343 -16.42 13.62 16.14
N VAL A 344 -16.86 12.86 17.14
CA VAL A 344 -17.71 13.33 18.24
C VAL A 344 -17.22 12.65 19.51
N LYS A 345 -16.99 13.46 20.57
CA LYS A 345 -16.60 12.99 21.90
C LYS A 345 -17.57 11.95 22.42
N GLU A 346 -17.05 10.94 23.10
CA GLU A 346 -17.80 9.73 23.45
C GLU A 346 -19.06 10.03 24.26
N GLU A 347 -18.94 10.93 25.23
CA GLU A 347 -20.02 11.39 26.12
C GLU A 347 -21.14 12.16 25.41
N HIS A 348 -20.92 12.63 24.17
CA HIS A 348 -21.92 13.33 23.35
C HIS A 348 -22.43 12.50 22.16
N ARG A 349 -22.05 11.21 22.07
CA ARG A 349 -22.58 10.31 21.03
C ARG A 349 -24.05 9.97 21.29
N GLY A 350 -24.74 9.48 20.25
CA GLY A 350 -26.17 9.15 20.32
C GLY A 350 -27.12 10.33 20.08
N HIS A 351 -26.62 11.57 20.10
CA HIS A 351 -27.42 12.78 19.82
C HIS A 351 -27.50 13.14 18.32
N ARG A 352 -27.04 12.27 17.40
CA ARG A 352 -26.99 12.53 15.94
C ARG A 352 -26.10 13.71 15.52
N LEU A 353 -25.15 14.13 16.37
CA LEU A 353 -24.22 15.22 16.04
C LEU A 353 -23.36 14.95 14.81
N GLY A 354 -22.93 13.69 14.60
CA GLY A 354 -22.21 13.32 13.38
C GLY A 354 -23.03 13.54 12.11
N GLU A 355 -24.34 13.25 12.15
CA GLU A 355 -25.26 13.51 11.04
C GLU A 355 -25.36 15.02 10.77
N THR A 356 -25.58 15.83 11.81
CA THR A 356 -25.64 17.29 11.71
C THR A 356 -24.37 17.90 11.13
N LEU A 357 -23.20 17.46 11.60
CA LEU A 357 -21.89 17.93 11.15
C LEU A 357 -21.64 17.61 9.67
N VAL A 358 -21.94 16.37 9.25
CA VAL A 358 -21.79 15.99 7.85
C VAL A 358 -22.76 16.78 6.97
N THR A 359 -24.01 16.98 7.39
CA THR A 359 -24.96 17.83 6.64
C THR A 359 -24.44 19.27 6.51
N ALA A 360 -23.77 19.81 7.53
CA ALA A 360 -23.16 21.13 7.45
C ALA A 360 -22.06 21.18 6.37
N VAL A 361 -21.20 20.17 6.31
CA VAL A 361 -20.18 20.02 5.25
C VAL A 361 -20.82 19.91 3.86
N LEU A 362 -21.88 19.11 3.69
CA LEU A 362 -22.59 18.98 2.42
C LEU A 362 -23.20 20.32 1.97
N ALA A 363 -23.80 21.07 2.89
CA ALA A 363 -24.32 22.41 2.62
C ALA A 363 -23.21 23.38 2.21
N ALA A 364 -22.07 23.34 2.89
CA ALA A 364 -20.90 24.16 2.59
C ALA A 364 -20.26 23.84 1.24
N GLY A 365 -20.23 22.56 0.85
CA GLY A 365 -19.77 22.14 -0.48
C GLY A 365 -20.72 22.63 -1.56
N LYS A 366 -22.03 22.52 -1.32
CA LYS A 366 -23.05 22.99 -2.26
C LYS A 366 -22.98 24.50 -2.48
N SER A 367 -22.81 25.28 -1.41
CA SER A 367 -22.69 26.75 -1.51
C SER A 367 -21.41 27.20 -2.23
N ARG A 368 -20.36 26.37 -2.20
CA ARG A 368 -19.09 26.58 -2.93
C ARG A 368 -19.15 26.10 -4.39
N GLY A 369 -20.30 25.59 -4.86
CA GLY A 369 -20.48 25.14 -6.23
C GLY A 369 -19.88 23.77 -6.53
N LEU A 370 -19.52 22.99 -5.51
CA LEU A 370 -18.99 21.64 -5.71
C LEU A 370 -20.08 20.72 -6.26
N GLU A 371 -19.71 19.81 -7.14
CA GLU A 371 -20.64 18.84 -7.73
C GLU A 371 -20.73 17.55 -6.88
N ARG A 372 -19.64 17.22 -6.20
CA ARG A 372 -19.44 15.95 -5.51
C ARG A 372 -18.64 16.13 -4.23
N ILE A 373 -18.95 15.32 -3.22
CA ILE A 373 -18.08 15.11 -2.06
C ILE A 373 -17.70 13.64 -1.97
N VAL A 374 -16.43 13.36 -1.69
CA VAL A 374 -15.92 12.02 -1.40
C VAL A 374 -15.42 11.91 0.04
N LEU A 375 -15.41 10.70 0.59
CA LEU A 375 -14.83 10.40 1.89
C LEU A 375 -14.11 9.06 1.89
N ALA A 376 -13.15 8.94 2.80
CA ALA A 376 -12.50 7.70 3.15
C ALA A 376 -12.96 7.25 4.56
N THR A 377 -13.23 5.96 4.75
CA THR A 377 -13.69 5.42 6.04
C THR A 377 -13.21 3.98 6.26
N ASP A 378 -12.96 3.61 7.51
CA ASP A 378 -12.64 2.23 7.85
C ASP A 378 -13.90 1.37 8.04
N ASP A 379 -13.80 0.09 7.69
CA ASP A 379 -14.91 -0.87 7.79
C ASP A 379 -15.39 -1.12 9.22
N TRP A 380 -14.53 -0.96 10.22
CA TRP A 380 -14.90 -1.04 11.64
C TRP A 380 -15.70 0.18 12.13
N ARG A 381 -15.73 1.30 11.40
CA ARG A 381 -16.51 2.51 11.76
C ARG A 381 -17.99 2.38 11.36
N VAL A 382 -18.61 1.27 11.72
CA VAL A 382 -19.99 0.90 11.34
C VAL A 382 -21.01 2.02 11.60
N GLY A 383 -20.90 2.72 12.73
CA GLY A 383 -21.79 3.85 13.06
C GLY A 383 -21.63 5.07 12.14
N ALA A 384 -20.40 5.35 11.70
CA ALA A 384 -20.13 6.42 10.73
C ALA A 384 -20.66 6.03 9.35
N VAL A 385 -20.41 4.79 8.90
CA VAL A 385 -20.91 4.29 7.61
C VAL A 385 -22.43 4.35 7.53
N LYS A 386 -23.15 3.94 8.59
CA LYS A 386 -24.62 4.10 8.66
C LYS A 386 -25.06 5.55 8.48
N THR A 387 -24.33 6.48 9.08
CA THR A 387 -24.62 7.92 8.97
C THR A 387 -24.42 8.39 7.53
N TYR A 388 -23.33 7.99 6.88
CA TYR A 388 -23.06 8.36 5.49
C TYR A 388 -24.10 7.79 4.52
N LEU A 389 -24.42 6.50 4.62
CA LEU A 389 -25.46 5.86 3.80
C LEU A 389 -26.81 6.57 3.95
N LYS A 390 -27.21 6.89 5.19
CA LYS A 390 -28.46 7.61 5.48
C LYS A 390 -28.52 9.00 4.84
N LEU A 391 -27.37 9.67 4.74
CA LEU A 391 -27.25 10.99 4.12
C LEU A 391 -27.14 10.94 2.59
N GLY A 392 -27.14 9.74 1.99
CA GLY A 392 -27.11 9.54 0.54
C GLY A 392 -25.72 9.35 -0.05
N PHE A 393 -24.70 9.06 0.77
CA PHE A 393 -23.42 8.60 0.23
C PHE A 393 -23.55 7.18 -0.31
N GLU A 394 -22.94 6.94 -1.46
CA GLU A 394 -22.89 5.65 -2.13
C GLU A 394 -21.49 5.02 -2.02
N PRO A 395 -21.38 3.68 -1.90
CA PRO A 395 -20.11 2.98 -1.97
C PRO A 395 -19.39 3.16 -3.30
N VAL A 396 -18.11 3.51 -3.25
CA VAL A 396 -17.22 3.39 -4.40
C VAL A 396 -16.65 1.97 -4.39
N LEU A 397 -17.05 1.17 -5.39
CA LEU A 397 -16.67 -0.25 -5.49
C LEU A 397 -15.25 -0.44 -6.02
N ASN A 398 -14.83 0.41 -6.95
CA ASN A 398 -13.51 0.33 -7.57
C ASN A 398 -12.75 1.63 -7.33
N VAL A 399 -11.71 1.57 -6.51
CA VAL A 399 -10.70 2.63 -6.44
C VAL A 399 -9.48 2.19 -7.23
N ARG A 400 -8.70 3.14 -7.76
CA ARG A 400 -7.63 2.93 -8.77
C ARG A 400 -6.71 1.71 -8.55
N PHE A 401 -6.56 1.20 -7.33
CA PHE A 401 -5.65 0.10 -6.98
C PHE A 401 -6.28 -1.04 -6.17
N GLU A 402 -7.59 -1.01 -5.86
CA GLU A 402 -8.28 -2.03 -5.04
C GLU A 402 -9.77 -2.17 -5.41
N ASP A 403 -10.26 -3.41 -5.52
CA ASP A 403 -11.69 -3.73 -5.57
C ASP A 403 -12.25 -3.82 -4.15
N HIS A 404 -13.09 -2.87 -3.77
CA HIS A 404 -13.74 -2.77 -2.47
C HIS A 404 -15.04 -3.57 -2.40
N SER A 405 -15.51 -4.16 -3.50
CA SER A 405 -16.78 -4.92 -3.56
C SER A 405 -16.93 -6.00 -2.48
N PRO A 406 -15.90 -6.84 -2.20
CA PRO A 406 -16.01 -7.87 -1.16
C PRO A 406 -16.20 -7.27 0.24
N ARG A 407 -15.53 -6.15 0.53
CA ARG A 407 -15.60 -5.47 1.83
C ARG A 407 -16.94 -4.77 2.00
N TRP A 408 -17.45 -4.12 0.96
CA TRP A 408 -18.79 -3.56 0.96
C TRP A 408 -19.87 -4.65 1.10
N ALA A 409 -19.70 -5.80 0.47
CA ALA A 409 -20.60 -6.94 0.62
C ALA A 409 -20.58 -7.53 2.05
N ALA A 410 -19.42 -7.59 2.70
CA ALA A 410 -19.31 -8.00 4.10
C ALA A 410 -20.04 -7.00 5.02
N LEU A 411 -19.82 -5.70 4.80
CA LEU A 411 -20.47 -4.64 5.57
C LEU A 411 -21.99 -4.63 5.33
N LYS A 412 -22.48 -4.99 4.13
CA LYS A 412 -23.92 -5.15 3.79
C LYS A 412 -24.58 -6.16 4.68
N LYS A 413 -23.94 -7.31 4.84
CA LYS A 413 -24.43 -8.38 5.70
C LYS A 413 -24.47 -7.94 7.16
N GLN A 414 -23.45 -7.21 7.62
CA GLN A 414 -23.38 -6.71 9.01
C GLN A 414 -24.42 -5.61 9.30
N LEU A 415 -24.65 -4.71 8.34
CA LEU A 415 -25.57 -3.59 8.48
C LEU A 415 -27.04 -3.98 8.31
N GLY A 416 -27.32 -5.07 7.60
CA GLY A 416 -28.67 -5.52 7.25
C GLY A 416 -29.36 -4.64 6.20
N CYS A 417 -28.64 -3.68 5.61
CA CYS A 417 -29.16 -2.74 4.62
C CYS A 417 -28.08 -2.33 3.62
N PHE A 418 -28.52 -1.99 2.40
CA PHE A 418 -27.91 -1.02 1.48
C PHE A 418 -29.05 -0.36 0.71
#